data_AF-A0A962UZH4-F1
#
_entry.id   AF-A0A962UZH4-F1
#
_cell.length_a   1.000
_cell.length_b   1.000
_cell.length_c   1.000
_cell.angle_alpha   90.00
_cell.angle_beta   90.00
_cell.angle_gamma   90.00
#
_symmetry.space_group_name_H-M   'P 1'
#
loop_
_entity.id
_entity.type
_entity.pdbx_description
1 polymer ?
#
loop_
_entity_poly.entity_id
_entity_poly.type
_entity_poly.pdbx_seq_one_letter_code
_entity_poly.pdbx_strand_id
1 'polypeptide(L)'
;MTQLRSANDPQSDHYFAACRHRVPAFVASNYGWPGAISLNRQAWGTDILIAPVNFLMGFPNFLLRILALLLELMRAHRAARWLVRRHLGFQTKVQRTLTIRIMGDLLALPTNLGEDSDPLLRRIAAAAKEPIAIYVQTRNVAADITAGTIAAVVGLVVFSQFTPGSISAGAALARAVAREQAISDFWLGDTVGQMFYAIVPVQPPLTVIVATLVVVMATIAIVSAFAGFVHDPMQAQFGIHRRRLIHLLAAIEAATRPTPEQAYRPKDVFFGRVYDFVDWLKGWLSFW
;
A
#
# COMPACT_ATOMS: atom_id res chain seq x y z
N MET A 1 41.03 -8.92 23.05
CA MET A 1 39.75 -9.61 22.78
C MET A 1 38.92 -9.72 24.06
N THR A 2 38.32 -8.62 24.55
CA THR A 2 37.19 -8.65 25.53
C THR A 2 36.74 -7.21 25.78
N GLN A 3 35.73 -6.72 25.03
CA GLN A 3 34.83 -5.60 25.41
C GLN A 3 33.89 -5.19 24.24
N LEU A 4 33.19 -6.17 23.65
CA LEU A 4 32.05 -5.92 22.73
C LEU A 4 30.79 -6.63 23.24
N ARG A 5 30.52 -6.52 24.55
CA ARG A 5 29.36 -7.16 25.18
C ARG A 5 28.48 -6.21 25.99
N SER A 6 28.62 -4.89 25.82
CA SER A 6 27.93 -3.88 26.64
C SER A 6 27.12 -2.88 25.82
N ALA A 7 26.08 -3.36 25.13
CA ALA A 7 25.05 -2.47 24.57
C ALA A 7 23.64 -3.10 24.54
N ASN A 8 23.39 -4.16 25.31
CA ASN A 8 22.01 -4.58 25.60
C ASN A 8 21.57 -3.87 26.87
N ASP A 9 20.57 -3.01 26.74
CA ASP A 9 19.81 -2.50 27.87
C ASP A 9 18.85 -3.62 28.31
N PRO A 10 19.09 -4.30 29.45
CA PRO A 10 18.30 -5.45 29.88
C PRO A 10 16.82 -5.10 30.08
N GLN A 11 16.52 -3.82 30.36
CA GLN A 11 15.15 -3.33 30.49
C GLN A 11 14.45 -3.29 29.12
N SER A 12 15.17 -2.85 28.08
CA SER A 12 14.69 -2.89 26.69
C SER A 12 14.44 -4.33 26.22
N ASP A 13 15.37 -5.25 26.49
CA ASP A 13 15.24 -6.65 26.09
C ASP A 13 14.01 -7.31 26.74
N HIS A 14 13.81 -7.10 28.04
CA HIS A 14 12.64 -7.59 28.76
C HIS A 14 11.33 -7.02 28.19
N TYR A 15 11.32 -5.72 27.85
CA TYR A 15 10.17 -5.08 27.24
C TYR A 15 9.82 -5.71 25.87
N PHE A 16 10.80 -5.91 24.98
CA PHE A 16 10.55 -6.50 23.67
C PHE A 16 10.22 -8.01 23.76
N ALA A 17 10.74 -8.73 24.75
CA ALA A 17 10.30 -10.10 25.05
C ALA A 17 8.80 -10.14 25.44
N ALA A 18 8.35 -9.23 26.29
CA ALA A 18 6.93 -9.08 26.64
C ALA A 18 6.07 -8.68 25.42
N CYS A 19 6.57 -7.81 24.53
CA CYS A 19 5.90 -7.50 23.26
C CYS A 19 5.75 -8.74 22.37
N ARG A 20 6.80 -9.54 22.21
CA ARG A 20 6.78 -10.79 21.41
C ARG A 20 5.78 -11.80 21.97
N HIS A 21 5.66 -11.91 23.29
CA HIS A 21 4.68 -12.78 23.95
C HIS A 21 3.23 -12.36 23.65
N ARG A 22 2.97 -11.06 23.44
CA ARG A 22 1.64 -10.55 23.09
C ARG A 22 1.24 -10.78 21.63
N VAL A 23 2.19 -11.07 20.73
CA VAL A 23 1.93 -11.22 19.29
C VAL A 23 0.82 -12.25 18.97
N PRO A 24 0.80 -13.48 19.53
CA PRO A 24 -0.23 -14.45 19.19
C PRO A 24 -1.65 -13.98 19.56
N ALA A 25 -1.81 -13.43 20.76
CA ALA A 25 -3.09 -12.87 21.23
C ALA A 25 -3.52 -11.67 20.39
N PHE A 26 -2.58 -10.77 20.06
CA PHE A 26 -2.82 -9.63 19.19
C PHE A 26 -3.25 -10.07 17.78
N VAL A 27 -2.64 -11.12 17.23
CA VAL A 27 -3.02 -11.65 15.92
C VAL A 27 -4.42 -12.24 15.94
N ALA A 28 -4.76 -13.03 16.96
CA ALA A 28 -6.08 -13.62 17.10
C ALA A 28 -7.18 -12.55 17.21
N SER A 29 -6.95 -11.48 17.97
CA SER A 29 -7.94 -10.41 18.20
C SER A 29 -8.07 -9.43 17.04
N ASN A 30 -7.02 -9.20 16.26
CA ASN A 30 -7.01 -8.17 15.21
C ASN A 30 -7.09 -8.70 13.78
N TYR A 31 -6.47 -9.86 13.51
CA TYR A 31 -6.39 -10.44 12.17
C TYR A 31 -7.20 -11.73 12.05
N GLY A 32 -7.69 -12.33 13.15
CA GLY A 32 -8.67 -13.41 13.08
C GLY A 32 -9.98 -12.94 12.45
N TRP A 33 -10.83 -13.88 11.99
CA TRP A 33 -12.10 -13.57 11.31
C TRP A 33 -12.92 -12.44 11.96
N PRO A 34 -13.32 -12.50 13.25
CA PRO A 34 -14.08 -11.42 13.87
C PRO A 34 -13.28 -10.10 14.00
N GLY A 35 -11.97 -10.20 14.21
CA GLY A 35 -11.06 -9.05 14.32
C GLY A 35 -10.92 -8.29 13.00
N ALA A 36 -10.63 -9.02 11.91
CA ALA A 36 -10.51 -8.49 10.56
C ALA A 36 -11.83 -7.87 10.08
N ILE A 37 -12.95 -8.52 10.39
CA ILE A 37 -14.28 -7.98 10.12
C ILE A 37 -14.48 -6.67 10.90
N SER A 38 -14.18 -6.63 12.20
CA SER A 38 -14.37 -5.41 13.01
C SER A 38 -13.49 -4.24 12.55
N LEU A 39 -12.26 -4.53 12.13
CA LEU A 39 -11.28 -3.55 11.66
C LEU A 39 -11.72 -2.96 10.31
N ASN A 40 -12.18 -3.81 9.39
CA ASN A 40 -12.62 -3.39 8.07
C ASN A 40 -14.07 -2.87 8.06
N ARG A 41 -14.92 -3.23 9.04
CA ARG A 41 -16.27 -2.63 9.18
C ARG A 41 -16.21 -1.13 9.42
N GLN A 42 -15.13 -0.65 10.05
CA GLN A 42 -14.89 0.79 10.19
C GLN A 42 -14.61 1.49 8.85
N ALA A 43 -14.25 0.73 7.81
CA ALA A 43 -14.05 1.24 6.46
C ALA A 43 -15.37 1.48 5.70
N TRP A 44 -16.52 0.98 6.18
CA TRP A 44 -17.82 1.10 5.51
C TRP A 44 -18.39 2.54 5.43
N GLY A 45 -17.64 3.53 5.92
CA GLY A 45 -17.98 4.95 5.81
C GLY A 45 -17.12 5.68 4.78
N THR A 46 -16.48 6.76 5.23
CA THR A 46 -15.62 7.63 4.39
C THR A 46 -14.51 6.90 3.64
N ASP A 47 -14.04 5.75 4.14
CA ASP A 47 -12.90 5.05 3.55
C ASP A 47 -13.21 4.43 2.18
N ILE A 48 -14.49 4.14 1.88
CA ILE A 48 -14.92 3.65 0.55
C ILE A 48 -14.55 4.66 -0.55
N LEU A 49 -14.65 5.96 -0.27
CA LEU A 49 -14.30 7.02 -1.23
C LEU A 49 -12.83 7.43 -1.11
N ILE A 50 -12.25 7.36 0.08
CA ILE A 50 -10.83 7.68 0.29
C ILE A 50 -9.93 6.69 -0.45
N ALA A 51 -10.30 5.42 -0.59
CA ALA A 51 -9.48 4.44 -1.31
C ALA A 51 -9.31 4.77 -2.81
N PRO A 52 -10.37 5.00 -3.60
CA PRO A 52 -10.26 5.52 -4.97
C PRO A 52 -9.51 6.84 -5.06
N VAL A 53 -9.79 7.80 -4.17
CA VAL A 53 -9.12 9.11 -4.17
C VAL A 53 -7.62 8.93 -3.94
N ASN A 54 -7.21 8.14 -2.95
CA ASN A 54 -5.80 7.86 -2.68
C ASN A 54 -5.11 7.16 -3.85
N PHE A 55 -5.79 6.21 -4.48
CA PHE A 55 -5.27 5.50 -5.65
C PHE A 55 -5.07 6.45 -6.83
N LEU A 56 -6.04 7.32 -7.11
CA LEU A 56 -5.93 8.37 -8.13
C LEU A 56 -4.82 9.38 -7.79
N MET A 57 -4.66 9.75 -6.52
CA MET A 57 -3.56 10.61 -6.05
C MET A 57 -2.19 9.92 -6.13
N GLY A 58 -2.14 8.59 -6.29
CA GLY A 58 -0.92 7.85 -6.57
C GLY A 58 -0.20 8.34 -7.83
N PHE A 59 -0.94 8.70 -8.88
CA PHE A 59 -0.36 9.18 -10.14
C PHE A 59 0.29 10.58 -10.00
N PRO A 60 -0.37 11.61 -9.44
CA PRO A 60 0.27 12.88 -9.09
C PRO A 60 1.49 12.69 -8.18
N ASN A 61 1.42 11.83 -7.15
CA ASN A 61 2.57 11.57 -6.28
C ASN A 61 3.76 10.98 -7.05
N PHE A 62 3.51 10.06 -7.97
CA PHE A 62 4.54 9.48 -8.82
C PHE A 62 5.20 10.54 -9.70
N LEU A 63 4.40 11.42 -10.31
CA LEU A 63 4.92 12.53 -11.11
C LEU A 63 5.75 13.51 -10.28
N LEU A 64 5.31 13.85 -9.07
CA LEU A 64 6.08 14.69 -8.13
C LEU A 64 7.41 14.03 -7.74
N ARG A 65 7.45 12.70 -7.63
CA ARG A 65 8.69 11.95 -7.34
C ARG A 65 9.65 11.96 -8.53
N ILE A 66 9.15 11.80 -9.76
CA ILE A 66 9.96 11.98 -10.97
C ILE A 66 10.54 13.40 -11.01
N LEU A 67 9.71 14.42 -10.76
CA LEU A 67 10.15 15.80 -10.74
C LEU A 67 11.20 16.06 -9.65
N ALA A 68 11.02 15.47 -8.46
CA ALA A 68 12.00 15.55 -7.39
C ALA A 68 13.35 14.92 -7.80
N LEU A 69 13.32 13.78 -8.49
CA LEU A 69 14.52 13.11 -9.01
C LEU A 69 15.22 13.95 -10.08
N LEU A 70 14.47 14.57 -10.99
CA LEU A 70 15.03 15.50 -11.98
C LEU A 70 15.68 16.72 -11.31
N LEU A 71 15.04 17.29 -10.29
CA LEU A 71 15.61 18.40 -9.50
C LEU A 71 16.84 17.99 -8.71
N GLU A 72 16.89 16.74 -8.23
CA GLU A 72 18.06 16.19 -7.56
C GLU A 72 19.23 16.02 -8.53
N LEU A 73 18.97 15.57 -9.76
CA LEU A 73 19.96 15.51 -10.84
C LEU A 73 20.51 16.90 -11.19
N MET A 74 19.65 17.93 -11.12
CA MET A 74 20.03 19.34 -11.30
C MET A 74 20.62 20.00 -10.04
N ARG A 75 20.98 19.23 -9.00
CA ARG A 75 21.55 19.70 -7.71
C ARG A 75 20.67 20.68 -6.93
N ALA A 76 19.38 20.79 -7.27
CA ALA A 76 18.40 21.62 -6.56
C ALA A 76 17.87 20.93 -5.29
N HIS A 77 18.78 20.55 -4.38
CA HIS A 77 18.50 19.70 -3.22
C HIS A 77 17.47 20.26 -2.23
N ARG A 78 17.24 21.57 -2.19
CA ARG A 78 16.18 22.18 -1.35
C ARG A 78 14.80 21.94 -1.95
N ALA A 79 14.64 22.13 -3.26
CA ALA A 79 13.38 21.91 -3.97
C ALA A 79 13.01 20.42 -4.04
N ALA A 80 13.98 19.55 -4.33
CA ALA A 80 13.77 18.10 -4.30
C ALA A 80 13.30 17.61 -2.92
N ARG A 81 13.95 18.06 -1.84
CA ARG A 81 13.52 17.72 -0.47
C ARG A 81 12.15 18.27 -0.12
N TRP A 82 11.79 19.45 -0.62
CA TRP A 82 10.46 20.02 -0.42
C TRP A 82 9.38 19.17 -1.11
N LEU A 83 9.62 18.74 -2.35
CA LEU A 83 8.71 17.85 -3.10
C LEU A 83 8.57 16.47 -2.46
N VAL A 84 9.68 15.86 -2.02
CA VAL A 84 9.64 14.53 -1.35
C VAL A 84 8.83 14.58 -0.06
N ARG A 85 8.81 15.71 0.65
CA ARG A 85 8.02 15.89 1.88
C ARG A 85 6.53 16.05 1.61
N ARG A 86 6.10 16.33 0.38
CA ARG A 86 4.69 16.55 0.03
C ARG A 86 4.07 15.25 -0.44
N HIS A 87 3.42 14.52 0.48
CA HIS A 87 2.58 13.38 0.11
C HIS A 87 1.13 13.85 -0.12
N LEU A 88 0.59 13.56 -1.29
CA LEU A 88 -0.82 13.76 -1.61
C LEU A 88 -1.54 12.45 -1.30
N GLY A 89 -1.91 12.23 -0.05
CA GLY A 89 -2.59 11.00 0.34
C GLY A 89 -3.11 11.10 1.76
N PHE A 90 -4.32 10.59 1.97
CA PHE A 90 -4.97 10.57 3.26
C PHE A 90 -4.75 9.21 3.91
N GLN A 91 -4.36 9.18 5.18
CA GLN A 91 -4.37 7.92 5.93
C GLN A 91 -5.82 7.43 6.03
N THR A 92 -6.07 6.18 5.66
CA THR A 92 -7.39 5.57 5.87
C THR A 92 -7.64 5.37 7.37
N LYS A 93 -8.90 5.32 7.78
CA LYS A 93 -9.24 5.03 9.18
C LYS A 93 -8.68 3.67 9.61
N VAL A 94 -8.68 2.69 8.71
CA VAL A 94 -8.06 1.37 8.96
C VAL A 94 -6.56 1.49 9.30
N GLN A 95 -5.80 2.28 8.54
CA GLN A 95 -4.36 2.49 8.81
C GLN A 95 -4.14 3.16 10.17
N ARG A 96 -4.97 4.16 10.49
CA ARG A 96 -4.91 4.89 11.77
C ARG A 96 -5.25 3.99 12.95
N THR A 97 -6.36 3.25 12.87
CA THR A 97 -6.78 2.30 13.90
C THR A 97 -5.73 1.22 14.11
N LEU A 98 -5.17 0.65 13.04
CA LEU A 98 -4.14 -0.36 13.17
C LEU A 98 -2.87 0.19 13.83
N THR A 99 -2.46 1.42 13.48
CA THR A 99 -1.33 2.10 14.13
C THR A 99 -1.57 2.30 15.63
N ILE A 100 -2.77 2.74 16.01
CA ILE A 100 -3.18 2.91 17.41
C ILE A 100 -3.12 1.58 18.15
N ARG A 101 -3.68 0.50 17.58
CA ARG A 101 -3.66 -0.84 18.19
C ARG A 101 -2.25 -1.41 18.31
N ILE A 102 -1.38 -1.18 17.33
CA ILE A 102 0.02 -1.61 17.44
C ILE A 102 0.72 -0.85 18.58
N MET A 103 0.57 0.48 18.65
CA MET A 103 1.20 1.29 19.72
C MET A 103 0.63 0.94 21.11
N GLY A 104 -0.69 0.85 21.23
CA GLY A 104 -1.38 0.61 22.50
C GLY A 104 -1.36 -0.86 22.91
N ASP A 105 -1.87 -1.77 22.09
CA ASP A 105 -2.08 -3.16 22.52
C ASP A 105 -0.81 -4.01 22.37
N LEU A 106 -0.09 -3.86 21.24
CA LEU A 106 1.11 -4.66 20.97
C LEU A 106 2.36 -4.13 21.68
N LEU A 107 2.57 -2.80 21.68
CA LEU A 107 3.70 -2.20 22.39
C LEU A 107 3.35 -1.87 23.85
N ALA A 108 2.08 -1.67 24.24
CA ALA A 108 1.72 -1.14 25.59
C ALA A 108 2.34 0.23 25.86
N LEU A 109 2.37 1.09 24.84
CA LEU A 109 2.71 2.49 25.04
C LEU A 109 1.51 3.24 25.61
N PRO A 110 1.70 4.05 26.67
CA PRO A 110 0.63 4.89 27.18
C PRO A 110 0.22 5.93 26.13
N THR A 111 -1.07 6.26 26.09
CA THR A 111 -1.65 7.18 25.10
C THR A 111 -1.08 8.59 25.21
N ASN A 112 -0.69 9.00 26.43
CA ASN A 112 -0.10 10.29 26.73
C ASN A 112 1.33 10.10 27.27
N LEU A 113 2.31 10.16 26.38
CA LEU A 113 3.73 10.20 26.73
C LEU A 113 4.13 11.65 26.98
N GLY A 114 4.06 12.08 28.25
CA GLY A 114 4.51 13.40 28.70
C GLY A 114 6.02 13.44 28.96
N GLU A 115 6.53 14.62 29.35
CA GLU A 115 7.94 14.80 29.71
C GLU A 115 8.36 13.98 30.94
N ASP A 116 7.41 13.68 31.83
CA ASP A 116 7.61 12.86 33.03
C ASP A 116 7.52 11.35 32.78
N SER A 117 7.17 10.94 31.56
CA SER A 117 7.08 9.51 31.21
C SER A 117 8.45 8.86 31.10
N ASP A 118 8.50 7.55 31.35
CA ASP A 118 9.72 6.74 31.27
C ASP A 118 10.52 7.06 29.99
N PRO A 119 11.80 7.49 30.11
CA PRO A 119 12.63 7.84 28.98
C PRO A 119 12.79 6.69 27.98
N LEU A 120 12.76 5.43 28.44
CA LEU A 120 12.82 4.26 27.57
C LEU A 120 11.57 4.17 26.69
N LEU A 121 10.37 4.34 27.28
CA LEU A 121 9.10 4.31 26.53
C LEU A 121 9.03 5.42 25.48
N ARG A 122 9.54 6.62 25.79
CA ARG A 122 9.65 7.73 24.83
C ARG A 122 10.55 7.40 23.65
N ARG A 123 11.71 6.77 23.90
CA ARG A 123 12.63 6.32 22.85
C ARG A 123 11.99 5.26 21.96
N ILE A 124 11.32 4.27 22.55
CA ILE A 124 10.60 3.22 21.82
C ILE A 124 9.49 3.83 20.97
N ALA A 125 8.69 4.74 21.53
CA ALA A 125 7.61 5.41 20.80
C ALA A 125 8.14 6.23 19.61
N ALA A 126 9.30 6.87 19.75
CA ALA A 126 9.95 7.58 18.65
C ALA A 126 10.48 6.61 17.58
N ALA A 127 11.18 5.55 18.00
CA ALA A 127 11.75 4.52 17.12
C ALA A 127 10.68 3.70 16.38
N ALA A 128 9.49 3.55 16.96
CA ALA A 128 8.41 2.74 16.40
C ALA A 128 7.67 3.40 15.21
N LYS A 129 7.72 4.74 15.08
CA LYS A 129 6.93 5.49 14.08
C LYS A 129 7.19 5.03 12.65
N GLU A 130 8.46 4.94 12.24
CA GLU A 130 8.82 4.60 10.87
C GLU A 130 8.59 3.11 10.54
N PRO A 131 9.04 2.13 11.37
CA PRO A 131 8.76 0.72 11.13
C PRO A 131 7.26 0.40 11.06
N ILE A 132 6.43 1.02 11.90
CA ILE A 132 4.97 0.83 11.88
C ILE A 132 4.37 1.39 10.59
N ALA A 133 4.79 2.58 10.16
CA ALA A 133 4.34 3.17 8.90
C ALA A 133 4.65 2.26 7.71
N ILE A 134 5.87 1.69 7.66
CA ILE A 134 6.27 0.72 6.63
C ILE A 134 5.41 -0.54 6.71
N TYR A 135 5.21 -1.11 7.90
CA TYR A 135 4.39 -2.31 8.09
C TYR A 135 2.95 -2.12 7.60
N VAL A 136 2.31 -1.01 7.95
CA VAL A 136 0.96 -0.65 7.52
C VAL A 136 0.91 -0.44 6.00
N GLN A 137 1.92 0.20 5.41
CA GLN A 137 2.01 0.38 3.97
C GLN A 137 2.13 -0.96 3.23
N THR A 138 3.00 -1.87 3.68
CA THR A 138 3.16 -3.21 3.08
C THR A 138 1.88 -4.03 3.17
N ARG A 139 1.07 -3.86 4.23
CA ARG A 139 -0.24 -4.52 4.32
C ARG A 139 -1.20 -4.07 3.21
N ASN A 140 -1.22 -2.78 2.87
CA ASN A 140 -2.10 -2.30 1.79
C ASN A 140 -1.62 -2.79 0.41
N VAL A 141 -0.30 -2.84 0.18
CA VAL A 141 0.24 -3.40 -1.07
C VAL A 141 -0.21 -4.84 -1.28
N ALA A 142 -0.26 -5.65 -0.20
CA ALA A 142 -0.77 -7.03 -0.30
C ALA A 142 -2.27 -7.07 -0.66
N ALA A 143 -3.07 -6.13 -0.15
CA ALA A 143 -4.48 -5.99 -0.53
C ALA A 143 -4.64 -5.57 -2.00
N ASP A 144 -3.81 -4.65 -2.49
CA ASP A 144 -3.79 -4.21 -3.88
C ASP A 144 -3.43 -5.36 -4.84
N ILE A 145 -2.43 -6.18 -4.48
CA ILE A 145 -2.06 -7.38 -5.26
C ILE A 145 -3.22 -8.37 -5.32
N THR A 146 -3.91 -8.58 -4.19
CA THR A 146 -5.08 -9.47 -4.12
C THR A 146 -6.19 -8.96 -5.02
N ALA A 147 -6.52 -7.67 -4.95
CA ALA A 147 -7.53 -7.05 -5.80
C ALA A 147 -7.13 -7.06 -7.29
N GLY A 148 -5.87 -6.81 -7.61
CA GLY A 148 -5.34 -6.90 -8.97
C GLY A 148 -5.44 -8.32 -9.54
N THR A 149 -5.20 -9.35 -8.70
CA THR A 149 -5.35 -10.76 -9.07
C THR A 149 -6.81 -11.11 -9.34
N ILE A 150 -7.73 -10.69 -8.46
CA ILE A 150 -9.17 -10.86 -8.67
C ILE A 150 -9.60 -10.16 -9.96
N ALA A 151 -9.16 -8.93 -10.18
CA ALA A 151 -9.47 -8.18 -11.39
C ALA A 151 -8.92 -8.88 -12.66
N ALA A 152 -7.73 -9.47 -12.60
CA ALA A 152 -7.17 -10.24 -13.70
C ALA A 152 -7.99 -11.50 -14.02
N VAL A 153 -8.43 -12.23 -12.99
CA VAL A 153 -9.30 -13.41 -13.15
C VAL A 153 -10.65 -13.00 -13.75
N VAL A 154 -11.27 -11.94 -13.22
CA VAL A 154 -12.53 -11.41 -13.76
C VAL A 154 -12.35 -10.96 -15.21
N GLY A 155 -11.25 -10.28 -15.53
CA GLY A 155 -10.96 -9.85 -16.89
C GLY A 155 -10.79 -11.01 -17.86
N LEU A 156 -10.12 -12.08 -17.43
CA LEU A 156 -9.97 -13.29 -18.23
C LEU A 156 -11.33 -13.95 -18.52
N VAL A 157 -12.22 -14.03 -17.51
CA VAL A 157 -13.54 -14.66 -17.65
C VAL A 157 -14.50 -13.79 -18.48
N VAL A 158 -14.53 -12.48 -18.25
CA VAL A 158 -15.52 -11.58 -18.86
C VAL A 158 -15.08 -11.07 -20.23
N PHE A 159 -13.80 -10.69 -20.38
CA PHE A 159 -13.29 -10.06 -21.61
C PHE A 159 -12.47 -11.03 -22.48
N SER A 160 -12.27 -12.28 -22.06
CA SER A 160 -11.36 -13.24 -22.72
C SER A 160 -9.96 -12.67 -22.93
N GLN A 161 -9.55 -11.73 -22.09
CA GLN A 161 -8.26 -11.05 -22.15
C GLN A 161 -7.66 -11.03 -20.75
N PHE A 162 -6.39 -11.38 -20.66
CA PHE A 162 -5.65 -11.17 -19.43
C PHE A 162 -5.44 -9.67 -19.24
N THR A 163 -6.23 -9.04 -18.37
CA THR A 163 -6.14 -7.62 -18.06
C THR A 163 -5.61 -7.41 -16.64
N PRO A 164 -4.32 -7.70 -16.39
CA PRO A 164 -3.71 -7.43 -15.10
C PRO A 164 -3.61 -5.92 -14.93
N GLY A 165 -4.24 -5.42 -13.87
CA GLY A 165 -4.21 -4.00 -13.51
C GLY A 165 -5.27 -3.14 -14.19
N SER A 166 -5.39 -1.92 -13.70
CA SER A 166 -6.47 -1.00 -14.05
C SER A 166 -6.37 -0.40 -15.45
N ILE A 167 -5.15 -0.28 -16.00
CA ILE A 167 -4.93 0.35 -17.31
C ILE A 167 -5.41 -0.56 -18.45
N SER A 168 -5.01 -1.83 -18.42
CA SER A 168 -5.40 -2.82 -19.43
C SER A 168 -6.90 -3.11 -19.38
N ALA A 169 -7.46 -3.25 -18.18
CA ALA A 169 -8.89 -3.45 -17.97
C ALA A 169 -9.71 -2.21 -18.39
N GLY A 170 -9.24 -1.00 -18.07
CA GLY A 170 -9.83 0.25 -18.52
C GLY A 170 -9.86 0.38 -20.05
N ALA A 171 -8.75 0.08 -20.72
CA ALA A 171 -8.67 0.12 -22.18
C ALA A 171 -9.53 -0.95 -22.88
N ALA A 172 -9.67 -2.13 -22.28
CA ALA A 172 -10.59 -3.16 -22.77
C ALA A 172 -12.06 -2.69 -22.65
N LEU A 173 -12.43 -2.12 -21.50
CA LEU A 173 -13.76 -1.56 -21.28
C LEU A 173 -14.04 -0.37 -22.22
N ALA A 174 -13.05 0.51 -22.45
CA ALA A 174 -13.17 1.63 -23.39
C ALA A 174 -13.55 1.17 -24.80
N ARG A 175 -12.89 0.12 -25.28
CA ARG A 175 -13.16 -0.48 -26.59
C ARG A 175 -14.55 -1.09 -26.65
N ALA A 176 -14.98 -1.77 -25.59
CA ALA A 176 -16.34 -2.34 -25.51
C ALA A 176 -17.41 -1.24 -25.55
N VAL A 177 -17.25 -0.18 -24.75
CA VAL A 177 -18.18 0.96 -24.72
C VAL A 177 -18.22 1.70 -26.06
N ALA A 178 -17.07 1.96 -26.67
CA ALA A 178 -17.01 2.63 -27.96
C ALA A 178 -17.62 1.78 -29.09
N ARG A 179 -17.49 0.44 -29.01
CA ARG A 179 -18.13 -0.47 -29.96
C ARG A 179 -19.64 -0.44 -29.85
N GLU A 180 -20.20 -0.50 -28.64
CA GLU A 180 -21.64 -0.39 -28.40
C GLU A 180 -22.20 0.93 -28.93
N GLN A 181 -21.54 2.06 -28.63
CA GLN A 181 -21.96 3.37 -29.16
C GLN A 181 -21.91 3.43 -30.68
N ALA A 182 -20.85 2.89 -31.30
CA ALA A 182 -20.73 2.88 -32.75
C ALA A 182 -21.81 2.00 -33.41
N ILE A 183 -22.21 0.90 -32.77
CA ILE A 183 -23.29 0.03 -33.25
C ILE A 183 -24.63 0.76 -33.19
N SER A 184 -24.95 1.43 -32.07
CA SER A 184 -26.22 2.15 -31.92
C SER A 184 -26.35 3.35 -32.86
N ASP A 185 -25.22 3.98 -33.19
CA ASP A 185 -25.16 5.12 -34.10
C ASP A 185 -25.06 4.68 -35.57
N PHE A 186 -25.05 3.36 -35.84
CA PHE A 186 -24.88 2.86 -37.20
C PHE A 186 -26.13 3.12 -38.04
N TRP A 187 -25.93 3.89 -39.11
CA TRP A 187 -26.99 4.36 -40.01
C TRP A 187 -27.89 3.29 -40.66
N LEU A 188 -27.43 2.03 -40.79
CA LEU A 188 -28.24 0.90 -41.31
C LEU A 188 -28.87 0.05 -40.21
N GLY A 189 -28.83 0.52 -38.96
CA GLY A 189 -29.34 -0.18 -37.78
C GLY A 189 -28.34 -1.14 -37.14
N ASP A 190 -28.65 -1.51 -35.90
CA ASP A 190 -27.77 -2.24 -34.98
C ASP A 190 -27.28 -3.58 -35.55
N THR A 191 -28.14 -4.34 -36.23
CA THR A 191 -27.79 -5.66 -36.77
C THR A 191 -26.67 -5.59 -37.80
N VAL A 192 -26.73 -4.61 -38.71
CA VAL A 192 -25.68 -4.41 -39.72
C VAL A 192 -24.44 -3.79 -39.08
N GLY A 193 -24.62 -2.89 -38.12
CA GLY A 193 -23.53 -2.32 -37.33
C GLY A 193 -22.71 -3.39 -36.59
N GLN A 194 -23.37 -4.36 -35.95
CA GLN A 194 -22.73 -5.48 -35.27
C GLN A 194 -21.84 -6.30 -36.21
N MET A 195 -22.34 -6.60 -37.42
CA MET A 195 -21.58 -7.33 -38.44
C MET A 195 -20.39 -6.51 -38.95
N PHE A 196 -20.58 -5.21 -39.18
CA PHE A 196 -19.53 -4.32 -39.68
C PHE A 196 -18.39 -4.14 -38.67
N TYR A 197 -18.73 -3.79 -37.43
CA TYR A 197 -17.75 -3.59 -36.35
C TYR A 197 -17.19 -4.89 -35.76
N ALA A 198 -17.65 -6.06 -36.22
CA ALA A 198 -16.97 -7.33 -35.95
C ALA A 198 -15.65 -7.44 -36.74
N ILE A 199 -15.57 -6.78 -37.91
CA ILE A 199 -14.40 -6.83 -38.80
C ILE A 199 -13.58 -5.55 -38.67
N VAL A 200 -14.25 -4.40 -38.52
CA VAL A 200 -13.60 -3.09 -38.42
C VAL A 200 -13.43 -2.68 -36.95
N PRO A 201 -12.20 -2.57 -36.42
CA PRO A 201 -11.98 -2.20 -35.03
C PRO A 201 -12.34 -0.72 -34.79
N VAL A 202 -13.13 -0.46 -33.75
CA VAL A 202 -13.47 0.90 -33.31
C VAL A 202 -12.36 1.44 -32.41
N GLN A 203 -11.82 2.61 -32.75
CA GLN A 203 -10.86 3.31 -31.89
C GLN A 203 -11.63 4.20 -30.90
N PRO A 204 -11.54 3.93 -29.59
CA PRO A 204 -12.24 4.73 -28.60
C PRO A 204 -11.61 6.15 -28.52
N PRO A 205 -12.43 7.21 -28.39
CA PRO A 205 -11.91 8.55 -28.17
C PRO A 205 -11.23 8.63 -26.79
N LEU A 206 -10.27 9.56 -26.65
CA LEU A 206 -9.49 9.73 -25.42
C LEU A 206 -10.37 9.93 -24.18
N THR A 207 -11.51 10.61 -24.32
CA THR A 207 -12.48 10.83 -23.23
C THR A 207 -13.05 9.52 -22.69
N VAL A 208 -13.44 8.59 -23.56
CA VAL A 208 -13.97 7.28 -23.18
C VAL A 208 -12.88 6.43 -22.55
N ILE A 209 -11.65 6.48 -23.08
CA ILE A 209 -10.49 5.80 -22.47
C ILE A 209 -10.26 6.30 -21.04
N VAL A 210 -10.18 7.62 -20.84
CA VAL A 210 -9.94 8.20 -19.51
C VAL A 210 -11.10 7.91 -18.57
N ALA A 211 -12.35 8.05 -19.02
CA ALA A 211 -13.52 7.79 -18.19
C ALA A 211 -13.59 6.33 -17.72
N THR A 212 -13.44 5.37 -18.63
CA THR A 212 -13.44 3.94 -18.30
C THR A 212 -12.25 3.55 -17.42
N LEU A 213 -11.07 4.14 -17.66
CA LEU A 213 -9.91 3.96 -16.80
C LEU A 213 -10.21 4.41 -15.37
N VAL A 214 -10.76 5.61 -15.18
CA VAL A 214 -11.11 6.14 -13.85
C VAL A 214 -12.13 5.24 -13.15
N VAL A 215 -13.16 4.79 -13.88
CA VAL A 215 -14.17 3.87 -13.34
C VAL A 215 -13.54 2.55 -12.89
N VAL A 216 -12.75 1.91 -13.75
CA VAL A 216 -12.09 0.64 -13.44
C VAL A 216 -11.10 0.79 -12.28
N MET A 217 -10.32 1.87 -12.25
CA MET A 217 -9.42 2.19 -11.14
C MET A 217 -10.20 2.34 -9.83
N ALA A 218 -11.32 3.07 -9.83
CA ALA A 218 -12.15 3.24 -8.66
C ALA A 218 -12.74 1.91 -8.19
N THR A 219 -13.25 1.08 -9.11
CA THR A 219 -13.78 -0.25 -8.79
C THR A 219 -12.70 -1.15 -8.17
N ILE A 220 -11.52 -1.22 -8.77
CA ILE A 220 -10.41 -2.03 -8.23
C ILE A 220 -9.95 -1.50 -6.87
N ALA A 221 -9.87 -0.17 -6.69
CA ALA A 221 -9.50 0.43 -5.41
C ALA A 221 -10.53 0.12 -4.30
N ILE A 222 -11.82 0.09 -4.63
CA ILE A 222 -12.88 -0.36 -3.72
C ILE A 222 -12.67 -1.83 -3.37
N VAL A 223 -12.47 -2.69 -4.36
CA VAL A 223 -12.20 -4.13 -4.12
C VAL A 223 -10.96 -4.31 -3.24
N SER A 224 -9.90 -3.55 -3.48
CA SER A 224 -8.67 -3.56 -2.67
C SER A 224 -8.92 -3.17 -1.21
N ALA A 225 -9.71 -2.11 -0.97
CA ALA A 225 -10.07 -1.68 0.37
C ALA A 225 -10.77 -2.80 1.17
N PHE A 226 -11.49 -3.69 0.49
CA PHE A 226 -12.18 -4.83 1.09
C PHE A 226 -11.41 -6.15 1.03
N ALA A 227 -10.37 -6.28 0.20
CA ALA A 227 -9.59 -7.51 0.06
C ALA A 227 -8.97 -7.96 1.40
N GLY A 228 -8.67 -7.00 2.29
CA GLY A 228 -8.21 -7.28 3.66
C GLY A 228 -9.20 -8.11 4.49
N PHE A 229 -10.50 -8.10 4.19
CA PHE A 229 -11.51 -8.92 4.88
C PHE A 229 -11.22 -10.42 4.75
N VAL A 230 -10.80 -10.85 3.56
CA VAL A 230 -10.56 -12.26 3.24
C VAL A 230 -9.10 -12.62 3.50
N HIS A 231 -8.20 -11.74 3.08
CA HIS A 231 -6.77 -12.04 3.10
C HIS A 231 -6.17 -11.97 4.52
N ASP A 232 -6.60 -11.04 5.38
CA ASP A 232 -6.10 -10.95 6.75
C ASP A 232 -6.33 -12.26 7.56
N PRO A 233 -7.54 -12.85 7.62
CA PRO A 233 -7.77 -14.10 8.35
C PRO A 233 -7.05 -15.29 7.73
N MET A 234 -6.97 -15.36 6.40
CA MET A 234 -6.18 -16.39 5.72
C MET A 234 -4.70 -16.28 6.09
N GLN A 235 -4.10 -15.08 6.00
CA GLN A 235 -2.72 -14.84 6.38
C GLN A 235 -2.45 -15.08 7.86
N ALA A 236 -3.44 -14.86 8.74
CA ALA A 236 -3.34 -15.16 10.16
C ALA A 236 -3.24 -16.68 10.39
N GLN A 237 -4.04 -17.47 9.68
CA GLN A 237 -4.00 -18.95 9.75
C GLN A 237 -2.66 -19.50 9.26
N PHE A 238 -2.08 -18.94 8.19
CA PHE A 238 -0.75 -19.32 7.70
C PHE A 238 0.42 -18.77 8.54
N GLY A 239 0.14 -18.02 9.63
CA GLY A 239 1.15 -17.46 10.52
C GLY A 239 1.97 -16.31 9.92
N ILE A 240 1.58 -15.78 8.76
CA ILE A 240 2.30 -14.70 8.06
C ILE A 240 2.28 -13.42 8.90
N HIS A 241 1.11 -13.03 9.44
CA HIS A 241 1.00 -11.86 10.31
C HIS A 241 1.88 -11.97 11.56
N ARG A 242 1.97 -13.17 12.15
CA ARG A 242 2.83 -13.41 13.31
C ARG A 242 4.30 -13.15 12.96
N ARG A 243 4.80 -13.71 11.85
CA ARG A 243 6.18 -13.49 11.39
C ARG A 243 6.44 -12.01 11.10
N ARG A 244 5.54 -11.34 10.37
CA ARG A 244 5.68 -9.91 10.05
C ARG A 244 5.71 -9.03 11.29
N LEU A 245 4.89 -9.30 12.30
CA LEU A 245 4.89 -8.55 13.56
C LEU A 245 6.17 -8.80 14.38
N ILE A 246 6.71 -10.02 14.37
CA ILE A 246 8.00 -10.30 15.01
C ILE A 246 9.14 -9.53 14.33
N HIS A 247 9.15 -9.48 12.99
CA HIS A 247 10.10 -8.67 12.23
C HIS A 247 9.93 -7.17 12.51
N LEU A 248 8.69 -6.68 12.61
CA LEU A 248 8.41 -5.31 13.02
C LEU A 248 9.01 -5.01 14.40
N LEU A 249 8.76 -5.86 15.40
CA LEU A 249 9.33 -5.68 16.74
C LEU A 249 10.86 -5.70 16.73
N ALA A 250 11.48 -6.57 15.93
CA ALA A 250 12.93 -6.61 15.77
C ALA A 250 13.48 -5.31 15.14
N ALA A 251 12.77 -4.74 14.16
CA ALA A 251 13.15 -3.46 13.55
C ALA A 251 13.03 -2.29 14.55
N ILE A 252 11.98 -2.28 15.38
CA ILE A 252 11.79 -1.27 16.42
C ILE A 252 12.87 -1.41 17.51
N GLU A 253 13.17 -2.63 17.94
CA GLU A 253 14.23 -2.90 18.92
C GLU A 253 15.58 -2.41 18.40
N ALA A 254 15.92 -2.75 17.15
CA ALA A 254 17.15 -2.28 16.52
C ALA A 254 17.23 -0.75 16.44
N ALA A 255 16.13 -0.07 16.11
CA ALA A 255 16.05 1.38 16.05
C ALA A 255 16.08 2.06 17.44
N THR A 256 15.80 1.31 18.52
CA THR A 256 15.83 1.82 19.90
C THR A 256 17.25 1.80 20.49
N ARG A 257 18.14 0.95 19.96
CA ARG A 257 19.52 0.83 20.46
C ARG A 257 20.28 2.14 20.27
N PRO A 258 21.01 2.60 21.29
CA PRO A 258 21.82 3.81 21.17
C PRO A 258 22.96 3.55 20.19
N THR A 259 22.90 4.15 19.00
CA THR A 259 24.04 4.14 18.08
C THR A 259 25.12 5.08 18.65
N PRO A 260 26.39 4.65 18.77
CA PRO A 260 27.48 5.58 19.02
C PRO A 260 27.50 6.59 17.87
N GLU A 261 27.71 7.86 18.20
CA GLU A 261 27.72 9.05 17.37
C GLU A 261 27.86 8.86 15.83
N GLN A 262 27.03 9.61 15.08
CA GLN A 262 27.13 9.90 13.65
C GLN A 262 26.74 8.80 12.64
N ALA A 263 25.49 8.85 12.17
CA ALA A 263 25.18 8.99 10.74
C ALA A 263 23.65 9.14 10.56
N TYR A 264 23.14 10.36 10.68
CA TYR A 264 21.95 10.71 9.91
C TYR A 264 22.36 10.59 8.44
N ARG A 265 22.06 9.43 7.82
CA ARG A 265 22.14 9.19 6.38
C ARG A 265 20.71 9.08 5.83
N PRO A 266 20.10 10.20 5.43
CA PRO A 266 18.80 10.20 4.73
C PRO A 266 18.95 9.91 3.24
N LYS A 267 20.13 9.46 2.80
CA LYS A 267 20.48 9.39 1.38
C LYS A 267 20.24 8.01 0.77
N ASP A 268 20.12 6.95 1.56
CA ASP A 268 20.07 5.59 1.01
C ASP A 268 18.63 5.03 0.86
N VAL A 269 17.64 5.63 1.53
CA VAL A 269 16.24 5.15 1.49
C VAL A 269 15.50 5.55 0.20
N PHE A 270 15.82 6.72 -0.36
CA PHE A 270 15.17 7.19 -1.59
C PHE A 270 15.78 6.52 -2.82
N PHE A 271 17.11 6.44 -2.91
CA PHE A 271 17.79 5.74 -4.00
C PHE A 271 17.54 4.22 -3.95
N GLY A 272 17.51 3.61 -2.77
CA GLY A 272 17.16 2.18 -2.64
C GLY A 272 15.77 1.88 -3.18
N ARG A 273 14.74 2.65 -2.79
CA ARG A 273 13.37 2.40 -3.27
C ARG A 273 13.15 2.74 -4.75
N VAL A 274 13.87 3.70 -5.29
CA VAL A 274 13.83 4.01 -6.74
C VAL A 274 14.57 2.94 -7.53
N TYR A 275 15.71 2.46 -7.04
CA TYR A 275 16.46 1.38 -7.67
C TYR A 275 15.70 0.05 -7.60
N ASP A 276 15.13 -0.31 -6.43
CA ASP A 276 14.26 -1.48 -6.26
C ASP A 276 13.02 -1.40 -7.15
N PHE A 277 12.44 -0.21 -7.34
CA PHE A 277 11.32 0.00 -8.23
C PHE A 277 11.73 -0.11 -9.70
N VAL A 278 12.88 0.46 -10.09
CA VAL A 278 13.43 0.35 -11.44
C VAL A 278 13.83 -1.08 -11.76
N ASP A 279 14.39 -1.82 -10.80
CA ASP A 279 14.75 -3.23 -10.95
C ASP A 279 13.51 -4.12 -10.98
N TRP A 280 12.48 -3.82 -10.18
CA TRP A 280 11.18 -4.49 -10.30
C TRP A 280 10.50 -4.22 -11.65
N LEU A 281 10.55 -2.97 -12.13
CA LEU A 281 10.00 -2.57 -13.43
C LEU A 281 10.79 -3.20 -14.59
N LYS A 282 12.12 -3.25 -14.50
CA LYS A 282 13.00 -3.96 -15.45
C LYS A 282 12.77 -5.46 -15.42
N GLY A 283 12.62 -6.05 -14.23
CA GLY A 283 12.25 -7.45 -14.07
C GLY A 283 10.94 -7.75 -14.79
N TRP A 284 9.93 -6.90 -14.62
CA TRP A 284 8.64 -7.04 -15.32
C TRP A 284 8.73 -6.84 -16.84
N LEU A 285 9.54 -5.88 -17.30
CA LEU A 285 9.79 -5.64 -18.73
C LEU A 285 10.66 -6.72 -19.40
N SER A 286 11.49 -7.43 -18.63
CA SER A 286 12.31 -8.54 -19.13
C SER A 286 11.54 -9.86 -19.31
N PHE A 287 10.25 -9.88 -18.94
CA PHE A 287 9.34 -11.01 -19.13
C PHE A 287 8.37 -10.81 -20.32
N TRP A 288 8.60 -9.80 -21.16
CA TRP A 288 7.94 -9.61 -22.45
C TRP A 288 8.96 -9.52 -23.58
#